data_AF-A0A2P1PQ05-F1
#
_entry.id   AF-A0A2P1PQ05-F1
#
_cell.length_a   1.000
_cell.length_b   1.000
_cell.length_c   1.000
_cell.angle_alpha   90.00
_cell.angle_beta   90.00
_cell.angle_gamma   90.00
#
_symmetry.space_group_name_H-M   'P 1'
#
loop_
_entity.id
_entity.type
_entity.pdbx_description
1 polymer ?
#
loop_
_entity_poly.entity_id
_entity_poly.type
_entity_poly.pdbx_seq_one_letter_code
_entity_poly.pdbx_strand_id
1 'polypeptide(L)'
;MSTILPELDWAKGDGLLPAIVQDADTGIVLMQGYVNAEALAKTLESGQVTFFSRSKQRLWTKGETSGHVLSLVSLHTDCDQDSVLILARPNGPTCHRGCRSCFDPALDPTIAEFAALDQLIAERVRDRPEGSYTTKLLDAGVRRIAQKVGEEGVETALAGVAQDADALISEAADLVYHLTVLLQARERSLLDVALELRQRRLK
;
A
#
# COMPACT_ATOMS: atom_id res chain seq x y z
N MET A 1 -14.10 14.08 -2.04
CA MET A 1 -14.58 13.50 -3.31
C MET A 1 -15.75 12.59 -2.97
N SER A 2 -16.97 13.02 -3.28
CA SER A 2 -18.15 12.15 -3.13
C SER A 2 -18.16 11.21 -4.33
N THR A 3 -17.65 10.00 -4.16
CA THR A 3 -17.87 8.93 -5.13
C THR A 3 -19.32 8.49 -4.92
N ILE A 4 -20.20 8.83 -5.86
CA ILE A 4 -21.57 8.32 -5.86
C ILE A 4 -21.45 6.82 -6.06
N LEU A 5 -21.60 6.06 -4.98
CA LEU A 5 -21.74 4.62 -5.07
C LEU A 5 -23.07 4.34 -5.76
N PRO A 6 -23.11 3.44 -6.77
CA PRO A 6 -24.39 2.94 -7.26
C PRO A 6 -25.16 2.27 -6.11
N GLU A 7 -26.47 2.10 -6.29
CA GLU A 7 -27.33 1.47 -5.30
C GLU A 7 -26.91 0.01 -5.08
N LEU A 8 -26.46 -0.33 -3.88
CA LEU A 8 -25.98 -1.67 -3.56
C LEU A 8 -27.16 -2.66 -3.44
N ASP A 9 -26.98 -3.88 -3.94
CA ASP A 9 -28.00 -4.94 -3.86
C ASP A 9 -27.97 -5.63 -2.49
N TRP A 10 -28.41 -4.90 -1.47
CA TRP A 10 -28.54 -5.44 -0.11
C TRP A 10 -29.47 -6.65 -0.04
N ALA A 11 -30.46 -6.75 -0.93
CA ALA A 11 -31.44 -7.83 -0.90
C ALA A 11 -30.79 -9.19 -1.24
N LYS A 12 -29.86 -9.22 -2.21
CA LYS A 12 -29.13 -10.44 -2.58
C LYS A 12 -28.25 -10.98 -1.44
N GLY A 13 -27.80 -10.11 -0.53
CA GLY A 13 -27.02 -10.47 0.65
C GLY A 13 -27.79 -10.56 1.96
N ASP A 14 -29.13 -10.58 1.94
CA ASP A 14 -29.98 -10.53 3.16
C ASP A 14 -29.62 -9.36 4.11
N GLY A 15 -29.32 -8.19 3.54
CA GLY A 15 -28.90 -6.98 4.24
C GLY A 15 -27.41 -6.92 4.62
N LEU A 16 -26.62 -7.93 4.25
CA LEU A 16 -25.18 -8.02 4.52
C LEU A 16 -24.39 -8.29 3.24
N LEU A 17 -23.43 -7.42 2.93
CA LEU A 17 -22.54 -7.60 1.79
C LEU A 17 -21.12 -7.93 2.24
N PRO A 18 -20.38 -8.79 1.51
CA PRO A 18 -18.95 -8.92 1.67
C PRO A 18 -18.26 -7.57 1.39
N ALA A 19 -17.32 -7.23 2.26
CA ALA A 19 -16.44 -6.08 2.12
C ALA A 19 -14.99 -6.58 2.11
N ILE A 20 -14.35 -6.48 0.95
CA ILE A 20 -12.92 -6.74 0.78
C ILE A 20 -12.20 -5.43 1.11
N VAL A 21 -11.23 -5.49 2.02
CA VAL A 21 -10.36 -4.36 2.31
C VAL A 21 -9.00 -4.59 1.70
N GLN A 22 -8.55 -3.67 0.86
CA GLN A 22 -7.26 -3.69 0.20
C GLN A 22 -6.45 -2.48 0.62
N ASP A 23 -5.14 -2.69 0.79
CA ASP A 23 -4.20 -1.62 1.04
C ASP A 23 -4.14 -0.68 -0.17
N ALA A 24 -4.47 0.60 0.05
CA ALA A 24 -4.55 1.58 -1.02
C ALA A 24 -3.20 1.89 -1.68
N ASP A 25 -2.10 1.66 -0.96
CA ASP A 25 -0.76 2.02 -1.43
C ASP A 25 0.01 0.81 -1.98
N THR A 26 -0.33 -0.43 -1.56
CA THR A 26 0.41 -1.65 -1.99
C THR A 26 -0.40 -2.64 -2.81
N GLY A 27 -1.74 -2.53 -2.80
CA GLY A 27 -2.61 -3.50 -3.47
C GLY A 27 -2.74 -4.84 -2.74
N ILE A 28 -2.14 -5.02 -1.57
CA ILE A 28 -2.32 -6.22 -0.75
C ILE A 28 -3.76 -6.28 -0.24
N VAL A 29 -4.43 -7.42 -0.40
CA VAL A 29 -5.72 -7.67 0.26
C VAL A 29 -5.45 -7.85 1.75
N LEU A 30 -6.01 -6.98 2.58
CA LEU A 30 -5.78 -6.94 4.02
C LEU A 30 -6.70 -7.90 4.76
N MET A 31 -7.99 -7.88 4.45
CA MET A 31 -8.99 -8.74 5.08
C MET A 31 -10.31 -8.72 4.31
N GLN A 32 -11.18 -9.68 4.64
CA GLN A 32 -12.58 -9.68 4.25
C GLN A 32 -13.45 -9.59 5.51
N GLY A 33 -14.44 -8.71 5.48
CA GLY A 33 -15.48 -8.59 6.51
C GLY A 33 -16.86 -8.46 5.88
N TYR A 34 -17.89 -8.25 6.70
CA TYR A 34 -19.25 -8.02 6.23
C TYR A 34 -19.71 -6.65 6.67
N VAL A 35 -20.46 -5.97 5.82
CA VAL A 35 -21.08 -4.66 6.09
C VAL A 35 -22.58 -4.76 5.88
N ASN A 36 -23.34 -4.07 6.73
CA ASN A 36 -24.71 -3.68 6.41
C ASN A 36 -24.71 -2.18 6.03
N ALA A 37 -25.88 -1.65 5.66
CA ALA A 37 -26.04 -0.25 5.30
C ALA A 37 -25.53 0.72 6.39
N GLU A 38 -25.80 0.42 7.67
CA GLU A 38 -25.34 1.25 8.80
C GLU A 38 -23.82 1.24 8.97
N ALA A 39 -23.16 0.08 8.83
CA ALA A 39 -21.71 -0.03 8.90
C ALA A 39 -21.02 0.76 7.78
N LEU A 40 -21.59 0.73 6.58
CA LEU A 40 -21.08 1.47 5.44
C LEU A 40 -21.26 2.99 5.63
N ALA A 41 -22.45 3.41 6.08
CA ALA A 41 -22.72 4.81 6.41
C ALA A 41 -21.74 5.33 7.47
N LYS A 42 -21.53 4.57 8.55
CA LYS A 42 -20.55 4.92 9.58
C LYS A 42 -19.12 4.96 9.05
N THR A 43 -18.76 4.10 8.10
CA THR A 43 -17.45 4.11 7.44
C THR A 43 -17.24 5.40 6.64
N LEU A 44 -18.25 5.81 5.88
CA LEU A 44 -18.22 7.06 5.09
C LEU A 44 -18.19 8.31 5.99
N GLU A 45 -18.93 8.30 7.08
CA GLU A 45 -19.00 9.40 8.04
C GLU A 45 -17.68 9.57 8.82
N SER A 46 -17.17 8.48 9.40
CA SER A 46 -15.98 8.52 10.26
C SER A 46 -14.66 8.50 9.51
N GLY A 47 -14.67 8.06 8.25
CA GLY A 47 -13.45 7.74 7.50
C GLY A 47 -12.70 6.51 8.01
N GLN A 48 -13.29 5.72 8.92
CA GLN A 48 -12.69 4.50 9.47
C GLN A 48 -13.53 3.28 9.11
N VAL A 49 -12.89 2.23 8.59
CA VAL A 49 -13.60 1.01 8.16
C VAL A 49 -14.35 0.39 9.33
N THR A 50 -15.66 0.32 9.18
CA THR A 50 -16.61 -0.26 10.13
C THR A 50 -17.31 -1.44 9.47
N PHE A 51 -17.35 -2.55 10.20
CA PHE A 51 -18.03 -3.78 9.81
C PHE A 51 -19.27 -4.02 10.66
N PHE A 52 -20.12 -4.94 10.20
CA PHE A 52 -21.17 -5.54 11.02
C PHE A 52 -20.70 -6.92 11.51
N SER A 53 -20.60 -7.08 12.83
CA SER A 53 -20.25 -8.37 13.43
C SER A 53 -21.46 -9.30 13.42
N ARG A 54 -21.47 -10.30 12.54
CA ARG A 54 -22.56 -11.29 12.46
C ARG A 54 -22.75 -12.10 13.76
N SER A 55 -21.67 -12.34 14.50
CA SER A 55 -21.74 -13.08 15.77
C SER A 55 -22.24 -12.21 16.93
N LYS A 56 -21.88 -10.92 16.96
CA LYS A 56 -22.25 -10.00 18.04
C LYS A 56 -23.48 -9.13 17.72
N GLN A 57 -23.99 -9.20 16.49
CA GLN A 57 -25.12 -8.42 15.98
C GLN A 57 -24.98 -6.92 16.26
N ARG A 58 -23.78 -6.37 16.01
CA ARG A 58 -23.48 -4.95 16.22
C ARG A 58 -22.46 -4.41 15.23
N LEU A 59 -22.43 -3.09 15.09
CA LEU A 59 -21.34 -2.38 14.43
C LEU A 59 -20.02 -2.60 15.19
N TRP A 60 -18.94 -2.75 14.43
CA TRP A 60 -17.59 -2.91 14.93
C TRP A 60 -16.63 -2.13 14.05
N THR A 61 -16.03 -1.07 14.59
CA THR A 61 -15.02 -0.31 13.86
C THR A 61 -13.68 -1.03 14.00
N LYS A 62 -13.03 -1.33 12.87
CA LYS A 62 -11.76 -2.05 12.89
C LYS A 62 -10.74 -1.25 13.68
N GLY A 63 -10.14 -1.88 14.68
CA GLY A 63 -9.14 -1.23 15.53
C GLY A 63 -9.72 -0.43 16.69
N GLU A 64 -11.04 -0.47 16.95
CA GLU A 64 -11.67 0.28 18.07
C GLU A 64 -11.04 -0.01 19.45
N THR A 65 -10.43 -1.19 19.62
CA THR A 65 -9.73 -1.59 20.85
C THR A 65 -8.21 -1.55 20.70
N SER A 66 -7.67 -1.95 19.54
CA SER A 66 -6.22 -2.10 19.35
C SER A 66 -5.52 -0.85 18.83
N GLY A 67 -6.25 0.16 18.37
CA GLY A 67 -5.71 1.31 17.63
C GLY A 67 -5.32 1.00 16.18
N HIS A 68 -5.38 -0.27 15.76
CA HIS A 68 -5.08 -0.70 14.38
C HIS A 68 -6.24 -0.48 13.43
N VAL A 69 -6.55 0.80 13.23
CA VAL A 69 -7.62 1.29 12.37
C VAL A 69 -7.26 1.16 10.89
N LEU A 70 -8.29 1.12 10.05
CA LEU A 70 -8.16 1.19 8.60
C LEU A 70 -8.79 2.50 8.14
N SER A 71 -7.97 3.43 7.66
CA SER A 71 -8.43 4.74 7.21
C SER A 71 -8.94 4.64 5.77
N LEU A 72 -10.20 4.96 5.53
CA LEU A 72 -10.84 4.91 4.22
C LEU A 72 -10.14 5.83 3.23
N VAL A 73 -9.78 5.30 2.07
CA VAL A 73 -9.29 6.07 0.91
C VAL A 73 -10.37 6.16 -0.16
N SER A 74 -10.96 5.02 -0.54
CA SER A 74 -12.08 4.99 -1.49
C SER A 74 -12.88 3.72 -1.35
N LEU A 75 -14.09 3.74 -1.90
CA LEU A 75 -15.05 2.66 -1.86
C LEU A 75 -15.56 2.42 -3.28
N HIS A 76 -15.61 1.15 -3.66
CA HIS A 76 -16.09 0.69 -4.97
C HIS A 76 -16.99 -0.51 -4.76
N THR A 77 -17.75 -0.87 -5.79
CA THR A 77 -18.55 -2.09 -5.83
C THR A 77 -18.28 -2.83 -7.13
N ASP A 78 -18.58 -4.12 -7.18
CA ASP A 78 -18.48 -4.93 -8.37
C ASP A 78 -19.64 -4.71 -9.35
N CYS A 79 -19.65 -5.45 -10.45
CA CYS A 79 -20.53 -5.17 -11.58
C CYS A 79 -22.01 -5.47 -11.30
N ASP A 80 -22.31 -6.39 -10.37
CA ASP A 80 -23.64 -6.75 -9.92
C ASP A 80 -23.97 -6.22 -8.51
N GLN A 81 -23.15 -5.32 -7.98
CA GLN A 81 -23.43 -4.48 -6.82
C GLN A 81 -23.66 -5.24 -5.51
N ASP A 82 -23.13 -6.45 -5.39
CA ASP A 82 -23.31 -7.33 -4.22
C ASP A 82 -22.03 -7.51 -3.39
N SER A 83 -20.94 -6.86 -3.80
CA SER A 83 -19.69 -6.82 -3.05
C SER A 83 -19.13 -5.41 -2.99
N VAL A 84 -18.39 -5.15 -1.90
CA VAL A 84 -17.75 -3.87 -1.68
C VAL A 84 -16.23 -4.04 -1.64
N LEU A 85 -15.53 -3.23 -2.43
CA LEU A 85 -14.08 -3.06 -2.33
C LEU A 85 -13.77 -1.74 -1.60
N ILE A 86 -13.12 -1.84 -0.45
CA ILE A 86 -12.64 -0.71 0.33
C ILE A 86 -11.13 -0.60 0.14
N LEU A 87 -10.67 0.49 -0.48
CA LEU A 87 -9.27 0.86 -0.42
C LEU A 87 -9.04 1.64 0.87
N ALA A 88 -8.13 1.16 1.72
CA ALA A 88 -7.83 1.76 3.01
C ALA A 88 -6.32 1.77 3.30
N ARG A 89 -5.89 2.69 4.18
CA ARG A 89 -4.54 2.70 4.74
C ARG A 89 -4.54 2.13 6.15
N PRO A 90 -3.77 1.06 6.42
CA PRO A 90 -3.72 0.48 7.76
C PRO A 90 -2.84 1.29 8.72
N ASN A 91 -3.27 1.40 9.97
CA ASN A 91 -2.45 1.93 11.07
C ASN A 91 -1.85 0.78 11.90
N GLY A 92 -0.72 0.24 11.47
CA GLY A 92 -0.13 -0.97 12.08
C GLY A 92 -0.76 -2.27 11.54
N PRO A 93 -0.55 -3.42 12.21
CA PRO A 93 -0.99 -4.71 11.68
C PRO A 93 -2.51 -4.84 11.64
N THR A 94 -3.05 -5.27 10.49
CA THR A 94 -4.49 -5.50 10.35
C THR A 94 -4.91 -6.74 11.13
N CYS A 95 -4.12 -7.81 11.06
CA CYS A 95 -4.44 -9.08 11.67
C CYS A 95 -4.07 -9.13 13.15
N HIS A 96 -4.89 -9.79 13.95
CA HIS A 96 -4.65 -10.00 15.38
C HIS A 96 -3.39 -10.83 15.69
N ARG A 97 -2.82 -11.51 14.70
CA ARG A 97 -1.55 -12.25 14.80
C ARG A 97 -0.31 -11.35 14.63
N GLY A 98 -0.50 -10.04 14.45
CA GLY A 98 0.59 -9.08 14.24
C GLY A 98 1.05 -8.97 12.78
N CYS A 99 0.41 -9.68 11.84
CA CYS A 99 0.70 -9.56 10.41
C CYS A 99 -0.16 -8.48 9.73
N ARG A 100 0.36 -7.96 8.60
CA ARG A 100 -0.28 -6.90 7.81
C ARG A 100 -1.63 -7.32 7.25
N SER A 101 -1.72 -8.55 6.75
CA SER A 101 -2.92 -9.16 6.18
C SER A 101 -3.44 -10.31 7.04
N CYS A 102 -4.73 -10.60 6.96
CA CYS A 102 -5.32 -11.84 7.46
C CYS A 102 -4.97 -13.05 6.56
N PHE A 103 -4.55 -12.81 5.32
CA PHE A 103 -4.11 -13.82 4.37
C PHE A 103 -2.61 -14.08 4.47
N ASP A 104 -2.14 -15.17 3.87
CA ASP A 104 -0.72 -15.57 3.87
C ASP A 104 0.13 -14.54 3.11
N PRO A 105 1.24 -14.04 3.67
CA PRO A 105 2.17 -13.15 2.96
C PRO A 105 2.68 -13.69 1.62
N ALA A 106 2.71 -15.02 1.44
CA ALA A 106 3.06 -15.65 0.16
C ALA A 106 2.06 -15.33 -0.97
N LEU A 107 0.90 -14.75 -0.65
CA LEU A 107 -0.12 -14.31 -1.60
C LEU A 107 0.00 -12.83 -1.96
N ASP A 108 0.95 -12.10 -1.36
CA ASP A 108 1.15 -10.69 -1.69
C ASP A 108 1.59 -10.57 -3.16
N PRO A 109 1.01 -9.63 -3.92
CA PRO A 109 1.39 -9.45 -5.30
C PRO A 109 2.85 -9.00 -5.37
N THR A 110 3.65 -9.57 -6.27
CA THR A 110 5.10 -9.26 -6.37
C THR A 110 5.38 -7.76 -6.54
N ILE A 111 4.46 -7.02 -7.16
CA ILE A 111 4.58 -5.56 -7.30
C ILE A 111 4.58 -4.81 -5.96
N ALA A 112 4.02 -5.41 -4.90
CA ALA A 112 4.03 -4.85 -3.55
C ALA A 112 5.44 -4.78 -2.95
N GLU A 113 6.43 -5.50 -3.51
CA GLU A 113 7.84 -5.41 -3.09
C GLU A 113 8.39 -3.97 -3.23
N PHE A 114 7.95 -3.21 -4.24
CA PHE A 114 8.35 -1.80 -4.36
C PHE A 114 7.84 -0.96 -3.20
N ALA A 115 6.61 -1.22 -2.75
CA ALA A 115 6.04 -0.51 -1.61
C ALA A 115 6.65 -0.98 -0.28
N ALA A 116 6.97 -2.27 -0.16
CA ALA A 116 7.69 -2.81 1.00
C ALA A 116 9.10 -2.20 1.11
N LEU A 117 9.80 -2.06 -0.02
CA LEU A 117 11.10 -1.38 -0.09
C LEU A 117 10.98 0.09 0.32
N ASP A 118 10.00 0.82 -0.20
CA ASP A 118 9.76 2.22 0.14
C ASP A 118 9.48 2.40 1.65
N GLN A 119 8.64 1.54 2.23
CA GLN A 119 8.37 1.52 3.68
C GLN A 119 9.62 1.22 4.49
N LEU A 120 10.39 0.19 4.11
CA LEU A 120 11.64 -0.16 4.79
C LEU A 120 12.65 0.99 4.77
N ILE A 121 12.78 1.69 3.64
CA ILE A 121 13.68 2.84 3.55
C ILE A 121 13.16 4.01 4.39
N ALA A 122 11.86 4.29 4.39
CA ALA A 122 11.26 5.32 5.25
C ALA A 122 11.52 5.04 6.74
N GLU A 123 11.39 3.79 7.19
CA GLU A 123 11.75 3.36 8.53
C GLU A 123 13.24 3.62 8.83
N ARG A 124 14.13 3.26 7.91
CA ARG A 124 15.57 3.47 8.07
C ARG A 124 15.97 4.94 8.07
N VAL A 125 15.25 5.81 7.36
CA VAL A 125 15.45 7.27 7.42
C VAL A 125 15.15 7.81 8.82
N ARG A 126 14.07 7.31 9.44
CA ARG A 126 13.64 7.72 10.77
C ARG A 126 14.52 7.14 11.88
N ASP A 127 14.75 5.83 11.83
CA ASP A 127 15.29 5.06 12.97
C ASP A 127 16.82 4.92 12.91
N ARG A 128 17.43 5.11 11.72
CA ARG A 128 18.88 5.05 11.46
C ARG A 128 19.59 3.89 12.16
N PRO A 129 19.20 2.62 11.90
CA PRO A 129 19.81 1.47 12.54
C PRO A 129 21.31 1.38 12.23
N GLU A 130 22.10 1.04 13.25
CA GLU A 130 23.55 0.88 13.13
C GLU A 130 23.90 -0.28 12.16
N GLY A 131 24.98 -0.11 11.39
CA GLY A 131 25.45 -1.14 10.45
C GLY A 131 24.67 -1.24 9.13
N SER A 132 23.48 -0.64 9.02
CA SER A 132 22.69 -0.63 7.79
C SER A 132 23.38 0.13 6.66
N TYR A 133 23.38 -0.46 5.46
CA TYR A 133 23.87 0.20 4.25
C TYR A 133 23.13 1.52 3.96
N THR A 134 21.81 1.54 4.15
CA THR A 134 20.99 2.74 3.99
C THR A 134 21.43 3.85 4.95
N THR A 135 21.72 3.52 6.21
CA THR A 135 22.19 4.51 7.19
C THR A 135 23.52 5.13 6.75
N LYS A 136 24.47 4.31 6.26
CA LYS A 136 25.75 4.81 5.73
C LYS A 136 25.57 5.77 4.55
N LEU A 137 24.64 5.47 3.64
CA LEU A 137 24.30 6.35 2.53
C LEU A 137 23.70 7.68 3.01
N LEU A 138 22.78 7.63 3.98
CA LEU A 138 22.14 8.80 4.58
C LEU A 138 23.16 9.70 5.28
N ASP A 139 24.09 9.11 6.04
CA ASP A 139 25.15 9.84 6.75
C ASP A 139 26.17 10.46 5.78
N ALA A 140 26.41 9.84 4.63
CA ALA A 140 27.22 10.41 3.55
C ALA A 140 26.54 11.57 2.80
N GLY A 141 25.23 11.76 3.03
CA GLY A 141 24.45 12.88 2.53
C GLY A 141 23.94 12.73 1.08
N VAL A 142 23.01 13.63 0.73
CA VAL A 142 22.25 13.61 -0.53
C VAL A 142 23.14 13.56 -1.77
N ARG A 143 24.30 14.23 -1.75
CA ARG A 143 25.25 14.22 -2.88
C ARG A 143 25.75 12.82 -3.19
N ARG A 144 26.10 12.02 -2.17
CA ARG A 144 26.58 10.65 -2.36
C ARG A 144 25.47 9.74 -2.84
N ILE A 145 24.26 9.90 -2.32
CA ILE A 145 23.08 9.15 -2.77
C ILE A 145 22.77 9.44 -4.24
N ALA A 146 22.74 10.72 -4.63
CA ALA A 146 22.50 11.13 -6.01
C ALA A 146 23.60 10.63 -6.98
N GLN A 147 24.86 10.59 -6.52
CA GLN A 147 25.94 9.99 -7.28
C GLN A 147 25.66 8.51 -7.56
N LYS A 148 25.26 7.72 -6.56
CA LYS A 148 24.88 6.32 -6.76
C LYS A 148 23.78 6.17 -7.80
N VAL A 149 22.70 6.96 -7.72
CA VAL A 149 21.63 6.95 -8.74
C VAL A 149 22.18 7.18 -10.15
N GLY A 150 23.15 8.08 -10.32
CA GLY A 150 23.82 8.30 -11.61
C GLY A 150 24.68 7.13 -12.08
N GLU A 151 25.45 6.51 -11.18
CA GLU A 151 26.26 5.32 -11.45
C GLU A 151 25.37 4.16 -11.93
N GLU A 152 24.37 3.78 -11.13
CA GLU A 152 23.45 2.67 -11.46
C GLU A 152 22.65 2.93 -12.74
N GLY A 153 22.34 4.21 -13.03
CA GLY A 153 21.69 4.60 -14.28
C GLY A 153 22.56 4.35 -15.51
N VAL A 154 23.86 4.61 -15.42
CA VAL A 154 24.83 4.29 -16.48
C VAL A 154 25.04 2.78 -16.58
N GLU A 155 25.16 2.08 -15.46
CA GLU A 155 25.34 0.63 -15.41
C GLU A 155 24.13 -0.11 -16.01
N THR A 156 22.91 0.30 -15.66
CA THR A 156 21.65 -0.19 -16.26
C THR A 156 21.65 0.01 -17.78
N ALA A 157 22.05 1.20 -18.26
CA ALA A 157 22.08 1.49 -19.69
C ALA A 157 23.13 0.63 -20.43
N LEU A 158 24.31 0.44 -19.84
CA LEU A 158 25.35 -0.42 -20.40
C LEU A 158 24.92 -1.89 -20.41
N ALA A 159 24.30 -2.38 -19.33
CA ALA A 159 23.78 -3.72 -19.24
C ALA A 159 22.73 -4.00 -20.33
N GLY A 160 21.81 -3.05 -20.55
CA GLY A 160 20.78 -3.17 -21.59
C GLY A 160 21.33 -3.19 -23.03
N VAL A 161 22.54 -2.71 -23.27
CA VAL A 161 23.17 -2.68 -24.60
C VAL A 161 24.14 -3.86 -24.80
N ALA A 162 24.88 -4.23 -23.77
CA ALA A 162 26.08 -5.06 -23.91
C ALA A 162 26.10 -6.33 -23.05
N GLN A 163 25.12 -6.53 -22.17
CA GLN A 163 25.07 -7.66 -21.23
C GLN A 163 23.78 -8.47 -21.40
N ASP A 164 23.57 -9.44 -20.51
CA ASP A 164 22.38 -10.29 -20.50
C ASP A 164 21.23 -9.69 -19.66
N ALA A 165 20.09 -10.38 -19.70
CA ALA A 165 18.88 -9.96 -19.01
C ALA A 165 19.05 -9.96 -17.49
N ASP A 166 19.84 -10.88 -16.93
CA ASP A 166 20.04 -10.98 -15.48
C ASP A 166 20.86 -9.79 -14.98
N ALA A 167 21.91 -9.41 -15.70
CA ALA A 167 22.66 -8.19 -15.44
C ALA A 167 21.76 -6.94 -15.51
N LEU A 168 20.95 -6.80 -16.57
CA LEU A 168 20.04 -5.66 -16.71
C LEU A 168 19.06 -5.56 -15.52
N ILE A 169 18.48 -6.69 -15.09
CA ILE A 169 17.54 -6.69 -13.96
C ILE A 169 18.25 -6.38 -12.64
N SER A 170 19.49 -6.85 -12.45
CA SER A 170 20.30 -6.54 -11.27
C SER A 170 20.58 -5.03 -11.18
N GLU A 171 21.12 -4.42 -12.24
CA GLU A 171 21.45 -2.99 -12.26
C GLU A 171 20.19 -2.12 -12.11
N ALA A 172 19.09 -2.53 -12.75
CA ALA A 172 17.81 -1.84 -12.60
C ALA A 172 17.27 -1.92 -11.16
N ALA A 173 17.47 -3.03 -10.46
CA ALA A 173 17.10 -3.17 -9.06
C ALA A 173 17.93 -2.24 -8.16
N ASP A 174 19.24 -2.14 -8.40
CA ASP A 174 20.12 -1.21 -7.68
C ASP A 174 19.75 0.24 -7.97
N LEU A 175 19.40 0.58 -9.21
CA LEU A 175 18.89 1.90 -9.57
C LEU A 175 17.61 2.24 -8.81
N VAL A 176 16.63 1.33 -8.77
CA VAL A 176 15.38 1.53 -8.03
C VAL A 176 15.64 1.69 -6.53
N TYR A 177 16.54 0.88 -5.97
CA TYR A 177 16.94 1.00 -4.56
C TYR A 177 17.49 2.39 -4.25
N HIS A 178 18.51 2.84 -4.99
CA HIS A 178 19.15 4.13 -4.73
C HIS A 178 18.23 5.31 -5.02
N LEU A 179 17.37 5.20 -6.04
CA LEU A 179 16.34 6.20 -6.31
C LEU A 179 15.37 6.32 -5.13
N THR A 180 14.95 5.19 -4.54
CA THR A 180 14.06 5.17 -3.38
C THR A 180 14.72 5.82 -2.16
N VAL A 181 16.00 5.53 -1.90
CA VAL A 181 16.78 6.21 -0.84
C VAL A 181 16.84 7.71 -1.09
N LEU A 182 17.06 8.14 -2.34
CA LEU A 182 17.10 9.56 -2.70
C LEU A 182 15.76 10.25 -2.46
N LEU A 183 14.66 9.64 -2.89
CA LEU A 183 13.31 10.17 -2.69
C LEU A 183 13.02 10.35 -1.20
N GLN A 184 13.25 9.31 -0.39
CA GLN A 184 12.97 9.34 1.04
C GLN A 184 13.86 10.34 1.79
N ALA A 185 15.14 10.48 1.40
CA ALA A 185 16.03 11.52 1.93
C ALA A 185 15.59 12.96 1.57
N ARG A 186 14.65 13.11 0.63
CA ARG A 186 14.04 14.37 0.19
C ARG A 186 12.56 14.48 0.54
N GLU A 187 12.09 13.67 1.49
CA GLU A 187 10.70 13.66 1.96
C GLU A 187 9.70 13.35 0.83
N ARG A 188 10.09 12.43 -0.06
CA ARG A 188 9.30 11.87 -1.17
C ARG A 188 9.36 10.35 -1.14
N SER A 189 8.53 9.71 -1.95
CA SER A 189 8.34 8.26 -1.99
C SER A 189 8.22 7.74 -3.43
N LEU A 190 8.34 6.42 -3.61
CA LEU A 190 7.97 5.78 -4.88
C LEU A 190 6.47 5.99 -5.23
N LEU A 191 5.60 6.16 -4.23
CA LEU A 191 4.20 6.48 -4.46
C LEU A 191 4.03 7.82 -5.19
N ASP A 192 4.80 8.85 -4.83
CA ASP A 192 4.78 10.14 -5.53
C ASP A 192 5.13 9.97 -7.02
N VAL A 193 6.12 9.13 -7.32
CA VAL A 193 6.52 8.81 -8.71
C VAL A 193 5.41 8.05 -9.45
N ALA A 194 4.79 7.06 -8.81
CA ALA A 194 3.69 6.30 -9.40
C ALA A 194 2.47 7.18 -9.71
N LEU A 195 2.16 8.14 -8.82
CA LEU A 195 1.09 9.12 -9.03
C LEU A 195 1.39 10.05 -10.20
N GLU A 196 2.62 10.54 -10.32
CA GLU A 196 3.06 11.34 -11.48
C GLU A 196 2.94 10.54 -12.79
N LEU A 197 3.39 9.29 -12.82
CA LEU A 197 3.25 8.42 -14.00
C LEU A 197 1.79 8.17 -14.37
N ARG A 198 0.92 7.95 -13.37
CA ARG A 198 -0.52 7.80 -13.59
C ARG A 198 -1.12 9.05 -14.23
N GLN A 199 -0.74 10.24 -13.77
CA GLN A 199 -1.21 11.49 -14.36
C GLN A 199 -0.77 11.64 -15.82
N ARG A 200 0.46 11.25 -16.15
CA ARG A 200 0.97 11.29 -17.53
C ARG A 200 0.23 10.33 -18.46
N ARG A 201 -0.08 9.12 -17.99
CA ARG A 201 -0.82 8.11 -18.79
C ARG A 201 -2.26 8.52 -19.10
N LEU A 202 -2.87 9.35 -18.24
CA LEU A 202 -4.25 9.82 -18.40
C LEU A 202 -4.37 11.08 -19.27
N LYS A 203 -3.24 11.68 -19.66
CA LYS A 203 -3.18 12.75 -20.67
C LYS A 203 -3.06 12.13 -22.06
#